data_AF-A0A7V5G561-F1
#
_entry.id   AF-A0A7V5G561-F1
#
_cell.length_a   1.000
_cell.length_b   1.000
_cell.length_c   1.000
_cell.angle_alpha   90.00
_cell.angle_beta   90.00
_cell.angle_gamma   90.00
#
_symmetry.space_group_name_H-M   'P 1'
#
loop_
_entity.id
_entity.type
_entity.pdbx_description
1 polymer ?
#
loop_
_entity_poly.entity_id
_entity_poly.type
_entity_poly.pdbx_seq_one_letter_code
_entity_poly.pdbx_strand_id
1 'polypeptide(L)'
;MKSLILWVIIPLIAIQFIKLDVPQTLPTNPKEKLVAPKEVMNILNRSCSDCHSNHVKYPWYDRIAPATWYVQSHVKKGRKVLNFDKWNSYDDEKKIKIVEKIPKAIKIRMP
;
A
#
# COMPACT_ATOMS: atom_id res chain seq x y z
N MET A 1 33.94 16.56 -17.67
CA MET A 1 32.95 16.83 -16.61
C MET A 1 31.52 17.06 -17.12
N LYS A 2 31.25 17.98 -18.06
CA LYS A 2 29.89 18.23 -18.58
C LYS A 2 29.22 16.98 -19.19
N SER A 3 29.98 16.17 -19.92
CA SER A 3 29.51 14.90 -20.50
C SER A 3 29.15 13.85 -19.44
N LEU A 4 29.92 13.75 -18.34
CA LEU A 4 29.67 12.78 -17.26
C LEU A 4 28.34 13.06 -16.54
N ILE A 5 28.00 14.34 -16.34
CA ILE A 5 26.73 14.74 -15.71
C ILE A 5 25.53 14.33 -16.58
N LEU A 6 25.64 14.50 -17.90
CA LEU A 6 24.59 14.09 -18.84
C LEU A 6 24.33 12.59 -18.79
N TRP A 7 25.38 11.77 -18.66
CA TRP A 7 25.25 10.31 -18.53
C TRP A 7 24.51 9.85 -17.27
N VAL A 8 24.41 10.68 -16.23
CA VAL A 8 23.66 10.37 -15.00
C VAL A 8 22.26 10.97 -15.03
N ILE A 9 22.11 12.22 -15.51
CA ILE A 9 20.82 12.90 -15.52
C ILE A 9 19.85 12.26 -16.53
N ILE A 10 20.32 11.91 -17.73
CA ILE A 10 19.48 11.32 -18.77
C ILE A 10 18.78 10.05 -18.29
N PRO A 11 19.46 9.04 -17.70
CA PRO A 11 18.77 7.84 -17.21
C PRO A 11 17.83 8.16 -16.02
N LEU A 12 18.18 9.09 -15.13
CA LEU A 12 17.31 9.50 -14.02
C LEU A 12 16.04 10.21 -14.48
N ILE A 13 16.06 10.87 -15.64
CA ILE A 13 14.86 11.44 -16.28
C ILE A 13 14.10 10.35 -17.04
N ALA A 14 14.80 9.52 -17.82
CA ALA A 14 14.20 8.44 -18.61
C ALA A 14 13.42 7.45 -17.72
N ILE A 15 13.96 7.13 -16.54
CA ILE A 15 13.30 6.20 -15.60
C ILE A 15 11.95 6.74 -15.07
N GLN A 16 11.73 8.06 -15.04
CA GLN A 16 10.46 8.64 -14.58
C GLN A 16 9.27 8.34 -15.51
N PHE A 17 9.55 7.96 -16.77
CA PHE A 17 8.51 7.64 -17.75
C PHE A 17 7.95 6.22 -17.60
N ILE A 18 8.63 5.35 -16.85
CA ILE A 18 8.12 4.01 -16.53
C ILE A 18 7.21 4.17 -15.31
N LYS A 19 5.91 3.92 -15.47
CA LYS A 19 4.90 4.06 -14.42
C LYS A 19 4.30 2.71 -14.05
N LEU A 20 4.03 2.50 -12.77
CA LEU A 20 3.07 1.49 -12.34
C LEU A 20 1.68 2.14 -12.31
N ASP A 21 0.66 1.36 -12.63
CA ASP A 21 -0.74 1.81 -12.60
C ASP A 21 -1.46 1.12 -11.43
N VAL A 22 -1.22 1.62 -10.23
CA VAL A 22 -1.94 1.20 -9.02
C VAL A 22 -2.89 2.33 -8.61
N PRO A 23 -4.22 2.13 -8.72
CA PRO A 23 -5.17 3.18 -8.42
C PRO A 23 -5.09 3.63 -6.97
N GLN A 24 -5.06 4.95 -6.75
CA GLN A 24 -5.12 5.51 -5.40
C GLN A 24 -6.42 5.13 -4.69
N THR A 25 -7.53 5.17 -5.43
CA THR A 25 -8.88 4.88 -4.94
C THR A 25 -9.52 3.70 -5.66
N LEU A 26 -10.19 2.84 -4.91
CA LEU A 26 -11.01 1.73 -5.42
C LEU A 26 -12.47 1.87 -4.95
N PRO A 27 -13.44 1.26 -5.66
CA PRO A 27 -14.83 1.24 -5.23
C PRO A 27 -15.00 0.61 -3.85
N THR A 28 -15.75 1.30 -2.98
CA THR A 28 -15.96 0.89 -1.59
C THR A 28 -17.41 0.55 -1.34
N ASN A 29 -17.65 -0.56 -0.63
CA ASN A 29 -18.96 -0.98 -0.15
C ASN A 29 -18.96 -0.90 1.39
N PRO A 30 -19.75 -0.02 2.02
CA PRO A 30 -19.78 0.12 3.48
C PRO A 30 -20.08 -1.19 4.21
N LYS A 31 -20.82 -2.12 3.61
CA LYS A 31 -21.15 -3.43 4.21
C LYS A 31 -19.93 -4.36 4.30
N GLU A 32 -18.93 -4.17 3.44
CA GLU A 32 -17.72 -4.99 3.39
C GLU A 32 -16.64 -4.51 4.35
N LYS A 33 -16.79 -3.30 4.89
CA LYS A 33 -15.79 -2.65 5.73
C LYS A 33 -15.67 -3.29 7.11
N LEU A 34 -14.44 -3.42 7.61
CA LEU A 34 -14.15 -3.83 8.97
C LEU A 34 -14.84 -2.88 9.96
N VAL A 35 -15.57 -3.47 10.92
CA VAL A 35 -16.13 -2.78 12.07
C VAL A 35 -15.44 -3.29 13.32
N ALA A 36 -14.87 -2.38 14.11
CA ALA A 36 -14.20 -2.67 15.37
C ALA A 36 -14.44 -1.50 16.34
N PRO A 37 -14.14 -1.66 17.65
CA PRO A 37 -14.20 -0.55 18.60
C PRO A 37 -13.43 0.67 18.11
N LYS A 38 -13.89 1.86 18.49
CA LYS A 38 -13.39 3.14 17.97
C LYS A 38 -11.88 3.30 18.16
N GLU A 39 -11.39 2.87 19.30
CA GLU A 39 -9.97 2.91 19.69
C GLU A 39 -9.13 2.06 18.74
N VAL A 40 -9.62 0.87 18.38
CA VAL A 40 -8.95 -0.04 17.43
C VAL A 40 -8.96 0.56 16.04
N MET A 41 -10.11 1.08 15.58
CA MET A 41 -10.20 1.73 14.27
C MET A 41 -9.26 2.93 14.15
N ASN A 42 -9.09 3.72 15.20
CA ASN A 42 -8.14 4.83 15.22
C ASN A 42 -6.69 4.36 15.03
N ILE A 43 -6.30 3.25 15.66
CA ILE A 43 -4.97 2.65 15.49
C ILE A 43 -4.80 2.12 14.07
N LEU A 44 -5.78 1.41 13.52
CA LEU A 44 -5.71 0.89 12.15
C LEU A 44 -5.67 1.99 11.10
N ASN A 45 -6.43 3.07 11.29
CA ASN A 45 -6.46 4.21 10.38
C ASN A 45 -5.11 4.92 10.35
N ARG A 46 -4.48 5.17 11.51
CA ARG A 46 -3.21 5.88 11.58
C ARG A 46 -1.99 5.06 11.14
N SER A 47 -2.04 3.74 11.30
CA SER A 47 -0.86 2.88 11.14
C SER A 47 -0.88 1.99 9.89
N CYS A 48 -2.07 1.62 9.39
CA CYS A 48 -2.19 0.53 8.42
C CYS A 48 -3.05 0.88 7.20
N SER A 49 -4.06 1.73 7.38
CA SER A 49 -5.10 1.94 6.37
C SER A 49 -4.61 2.65 5.12
N ASP A 50 -3.53 3.43 5.20
CA ASP A 50 -2.93 4.06 4.03
C ASP A 50 -2.49 3.04 2.98
N CYS A 51 -2.14 1.81 3.36
CA CYS A 51 -1.77 0.74 2.42
C CYS A 51 -2.81 -0.39 2.33
N HIS A 52 -3.58 -0.61 3.40
CA HIS A 52 -4.53 -1.72 3.52
C HIS A 52 -6.00 -1.28 3.43
N SER A 53 -6.30 -0.23 2.67
CA SER A 53 -7.69 0.19 2.39
C SER A 53 -7.90 0.50 0.91
N ASN A 54 -9.14 0.75 0.51
CA ASN A 54 -9.46 1.19 -0.85
C ASN A 54 -9.01 2.63 -1.13
N HIS A 55 -8.65 3.42 -0.12
CA HIS A 55 -8.15 4.78 -0.27
C HIS A 55 -6.72 4.89 0.26
N VAL A 56 -5.75 4.98 -0.65
CA VAL A 56 -4.34 5.15 -0.27
C VAL A 56 -3.99 6.62 -0.21
N LYS A 57 -3.35 7.03 0.88
CA LYS A 57 -2.67 8.32 0.97
C LYS A 57 -1.21 8.12 0.59
N TYR A 58 -0.90 8.21 -0.70
CA TYR A 58 0.47 8.05 -1.16
C TYR A 58 1.40 9.12 -0.56
N PRO A 59 2.59 8.74 -0.09
CA PRO A 59 3.59 9.69 0.36
C PRO A 59 4.13 10.52 -0.81
N TRP A 60 4.74 11.67 -0.52
CA TRP A 60 5.23 12.59 -1.56
C TRP A 60 6.24 11.94 -2.53
N TYR A 61 7.04 11.00 -2.03
CA TYR A 61 8.06 10.29 -2.81
C TYR A 61 7.48 9.22 -3.76
N ASP A 62 6.18 8.90 -3.67
CA ASP A 62 5.49 8.05 -4.66
C ASP A 62 5.40 8.69 -6.06
N ARG A 63 5.84 9.94 -6.21
CA ARG A 63 5.86 10.66 -7.49
C ARG A 63 7.20 10.62 -8.21
N ILE A 64 8.21 9.96 -7.62
CA ILE A 64 9.58 9.94 -8.13
C ILE A 64 10.02 8.48 -8.29
N ALA A 65 10.38 8.09 -9.51
CA ALA A 65 10.97 6.78 -9.78
C ALA A 65 12.43 6.73 -9.27
N PRO A 66 12.87 5.56 -8.75
CA PRO A 66 12.16 4.28 -8.68
C PRO A 66 11.29 4.10 -7.42
N ALA A 67 11.26 5.08 -6.50
CA ALA A 67 10.52 4.97 -5.24
C ALA A 67 9.02 4.74 -5.46
N THR A 68 8.42 5.39 -6.46
CA THR A 68 7.03 5.13 -6.90
C THR A 68 6.75 3.65 -7.16
N TRP A 69 7.67 2.93 -7.81
CA TRP A 69 7.44 1.52 -8.11
C TRP A 69 7.43 0.66 -6.86
N TYR A 70 8.32 0.98 -5.92
CA TYR A 70 8.38 0.28 -4.65
C TYR A 70 7.07 0.46 -3.88
N VAL A 71 6.68 1.72 -3.64
CA VAL A 71 5.47 2.06 -2.88
C VAL A 71 4.22 1.45 -3.52
N GLN A 72 4.01 1.66 -4.81
CA GLN A 72 2.81 1.15 -5.48
C GLN A 72 2.77 -0.38 -5.54
N SER A 73 3.91 -1.05 -5.76
CA SER A 73 3.99 -2.51 -5.71
C SER A 73 3.65 -3.04 -4.32
N HIS A 74 4.13 -2.38 -3.26
CA HIS A 74 3.80 -2.73 -1.88
C HIS A 74 2.33 -2.51 -1.56
N VAL A 75 1.73 -1.39 -1.96
CA VAL A 75 0.29 -1.13 -1.81
C VAL A 75 -0.53 -2.19 -2.54
N LYS A 76 -0.19 -2.51 -3.79
CA LYS A 76 -0.89 -3.54 -4.59
C LYS A 76 -0.84 -4.91 -3.91
N LYS A 77 0.33 -5.32 -3.42
CA LYS A 77 0.50 -6.60 -2.71
C LYS A 77 -0.20 -6.59 -1.35
N GLY A 78 -0.07 -5.49 -0.61
CA GLY A 78 -0.70 -5.27 0.70
C GLY A 78 -2.21 -5.43 0.63
N ARG A 79 -2.88 -4.71 -0.28
CA ARG A 79 -4.33 -4.80 -0.53
C ARG A 79 -4.80 -6.20 -0.90
N LYS A 80 -3.98 -6.96 -1.66
CA LYS A 80 -4.32 -8.33 -2.05
C LYS A 80 -4.36 -9.27 -0.84
N VAL A 81 -3.42 -9.09 0.09
CA VAL A 81 -3.34 -9.90 1.33
C VAL A 81 -4.43 -9.47 2.32
N LEU A 82 -4.56 -8.16 2.57
CA LEU A 82 -5.50 -7.58 3.52
C LEU A 82 -5.98 -6.22 3.01
N ASN A 83 -7.28 -6.01 3.00
CA ASN A 83 -7.91 -4.71 2.76
C ASN A 83 -9.10 -4.55 3.73
N PHE A 84 -9.00 -3.56 4.63
CA PHE A 84 -10.00 -3.29 5.66
C PHE A 84 -11.36 -2.88 5.08
N ASP A 85 -11.43 -2.31 3.89
CA ASP A 85 -12.69 -1.99 3.21
C ASP A 85 -13.34 -3.21 2.53
N LYS A 86 -12.67 -4.37 2.56
CA LYS A 86 -13.11 -5.65 2.01
C LYS A 86 -13.20 -6.77 3.07
N TRP A 87 -13.03 -6.44 4.35
CA TRP A 87 -12.90 -7.43 5.42
C TRP A 87 -14.09 -8.39 5.52
N ASN A 88 -15.33 -7.88 5.51
CA ASN A 88 -16.52 -8.73 5.63
C ASN A 88 -16.81 -9.52 4.35
N SER A 89 -16.17 -9.20 3.22
CA SER A 89 -16.28 -9.99 1.99
C SER A 89 -15.33 -11.19 1.95
N TYR A 90 -14.44 -11.34 2.94
CA TYR A 90 -13.55 -12.49 3.03
C TYR A 90 -14.27 -13.69 3.65
N ASP A 91 -13.94 -14.89 3.17
CA ASP A 91 -14.27 -16.13 3.86
C ASP A 91 -13.55 -16.23 5.21
N ASP A 92 -14.04 -17.12 6.07
CA ASP A 92 -13.55 -17.25 7.43
C ASP A 92 -12.13 -17.83 7.49
N GLU A 93 -11.75 -18.71 6.55
CA GLU A 93 -10.40 -19.25 6.44
C GLU A 93 -9.38 -18.12 6.23
N LYS A 94 -9.66 -17.21 5.29
CA LYS A 94 -8.81 -16.05 5.01
C LYS A 94 -8.73 -15.13 6.21
N LYS A 95 -9.84 -14.86 6.90
CA LYS A 95 -9.83 -14.02 8.11
C LYS A 95 -8.94 -14.62 9.20
N ILE A 96 -9.10 -15.91 9.49
CA ILE A 96 -8.28 -16.63 10.49
C ILE A 96 -6.80 -16.54 10.11
N LYS A 97 -6.47 -16.88 8.86
CA LYS A 97 -5.09 -16.85 8.35
C LYS A 97 -4.45 -15.46 8.41
N ILE A 98 -5.22 -14.40 8.21
CA ILE A 98 -4.73 -13.02 8.37
C ILE A 98 -4.42 -12.77 9.85
N VAL A 99 -5.37 -13.05 10.74
CA VAL A 99 -5.22 -12.81 12.19
C VAL A 99 -4.01 -13.55 12.77
N GLU A 100 -3.83 -14.82 12.42
CA GLU A 100 -2.67 -15.62 12.85
C GLU A 100 -1.32 -15.03 12.40
N LYS A 101 -1.30 -14.34 11.25
CA LYS A 101 -0.09 -13.76 10.67
C LYS A 101 0.22 -12.35 11.18
N ILE A 102 -0.75 -11.64 11.76
CA ILE A 102 -0.57 -10.26 12.24
C ILE A 102 0.63 -10.13 13.19
N PRO A 103 0.80 -10.97 14.24
CA PRO A 103 1.94 -10.82 15.16
C PRO A 103 3.30 -10.91 14.46
N LYS A 104 3.41 -11.82 13.47
CA LYS A 104 4.62 -11.97 12.66
C LYS A 104 4.84 -10.77 11.73
N ALA A 105 3.78 -10.23 11.14
CA ALA A 105 3.83 -9.07 10.26
C ALA A 105 4.15 -7.75 10.99
N ILE A 106 3.83 -7.65 12.28
CA ILE A 106 4.25 -6.51 13.12
C ILE A 106 5.72 -6.64 13.50
N LYS A 107 6.19 -7.86 13.79
CA LYS A 107 7.59 -8.13 14.16
C LYS A 107 8.55 -7.99 12.98
N ILE A 108 8.17 -8.53 11.82
CA ILE A 108 8.89 -8.35 10.56
C ILE A 108 8.31 -7.08 9.94
N ARG A 109 8.95 -5.94 10.23
CA ARG A 109 8.51 -4.61 9.79
C ARG A 109 8.00 -4.69 8.35
N MET A 110 6.72 -4.35 8.14
CA MET A 110 6.21 -4.11 6.79
C MET A 110 7.09 -3.01 6.17
N PRO A 111 7.62 -3.22 4.95
CA PRO A 111 8.49 -2.27 4.27
C PRO A 111 7.84 -0.88 4.11
#